data_AF-A0A7Y1W2D3-F1
#
_entry.id   AF-A0A7Y1W2D3-F1
#
_cell.length_a   1.000
_cell.length_b   1.000
_cell.length_c   1.000
_cell.angle_alpha   90.00
_cell.angle_beta   90.00
_cell.angle_gamma   90.00
#
_symmetry.space_group_name_H-M   'P 1'
#
loop_
_entity.id
_entity.type
_entity.pdbx_description
1 polymer ?
#
loop_
_entity_poly.entity_id
_entity_poly.type
_entity_poly.pdbx_seq_one_letter_code
_entity_poly.pdbx_strand_id
1 'polypeptide(L)'
;MSLQPWLEPAWSQFGQQLTRDRLGHALLIHGAAGSGKRALAEAIVARLVCTGDGEFACGACRSCRLFASGAHPDFTRIEPEEGKHVIRVDQARELLARLALTTSFSNRKVALIVPAELMNKNAANALLKNLEEPPGHAV
;
A
#
# COMPACT_ATOMS: atom_id res chain seq x y z
N MET A 1 14.36 -7.08 7.41
CA MET A 1 13.75 -5.75 7.71
C MET A 1 13.38 -5.78 9.18
N SER A 2 13.86 -4.83 9.98
CA SER A 2 13.50 -4.74 11.41
C SER A 2 12.57 -3.55 11.58
N LEU A 3 11.35 -3.81 12.08
CA LEU A 3 10.45 -2.75 12.52
C LEU A 3 10.89 -2.28 13.91
N GLN A 4 10.62 -1.02 14.21
CA GLN A 4 10.85 -0.48 15.54
C GLN A 4 9.93 -1.17 16.56
N PRO A 5 10.35 -1.41 17.81
CA PRO A 5 9.58 -2.20 18.77
C PRO A 5 8.15 -1.69 19.00
N TRP A 6 7.95 -0.37 18.98
CA TRP A 6 6.61 0.23 19.16
C TRP A 6 5.65 0.00 17.99
N LEU A 7 6.13 -0.50 16.84
CA LEU A 7 5.30 -0.88 15.70
C LEU A 7 4.83 -2.33 15.76
N GLU A 8 5.39 -3.16 16.66
CA GLU A 8 5.04 -4.57 16.80
C GLU A 8 3.53 -4.82 17.03
N PRO A 9 2.82 -4.02 17.87
CA PRO A 9 1.38 -4.24 18.06
C PRO A 9 0.58 -4.03 16.76
N ALA A 10 0.90 -2.97 16.00
CA ALA A 10 0.23 -2.67 14.74
C ALA A 10 0.56 -3.72 13.67
N TRP A 11 1.80 -4.19 13.63
CA TRP A 11 2.24 -5.26 12.74
C TRP A 11 1.54 -6.59 13.05
N SER A 12 1.48 -6.97 14.33
CA SER A 12 0.78 -8.18 14.77
C SER A 12 -0.71 -8.13 14.43
N GLN A 13 -1.36 -6.98 14.62
CA GLN A 13 -2.76 -6.77 14.23
C GLN A 13 -2.96 -6.99 12.72
N PHE A 14 -2.10 -6.38 11.89
CA PHE A 14 -2.12 -6.58 10.44
C PHE A 14 -1.94 -8.06 10.06
N GLY A 15 -0.94 -8.74 10.63
CA GLY A 15 -0.67 -10.14 10.34
C GLY A 15 -1.84 -11.07 10.70
N GLN A 16 -2.52 -10.81 11.82
CA GLN A 16 -3.73 -11.53 12.21
C GLN A 16 -4.90 -11.31 11.24
N GLN A 17 -5.11 -10.07 10.78
CA GLN A 17 -6.15 -9.75 9.81
C GLN A 17 -5.89 -10.40 8.46
N LEU A 18 -4.63 -10.36 7.99
CA LEU A 18 -4.21 -11.00 6.74
C LEU A 18 -4.42 -12.52 6.79
N THR A 19 -3.99 -13.18 7.88
CA THR A 19 -4.09 -14.65 8.02
C THR A 19 -5.54 -15.12 8.12
N ARG A 20 -6.45 -14.31 8.67
CA ARG A 20 -7.87 -14.63 8.82
C ARG A 20 -8.72 -14.23 7.60
N ASP A 21 -8.09 -13.71 6.54
CA ASP A 21 -8.75 -13.13 5.38
C ASP A 21 -9.80 -12.06 5.75
N ARG A 22 -9.43 -11.22 6.72
CA ARG A 22 -10.24 -10.09 7.24
C ARG A 22 -9.55 -8.75 7.07
N LEU A 23 -8.55 -8.69 6.20
CA LEU A 23 -7.87 -7.44 5.90
C LEU A 23 -8.82 -6.55 5.10
N GLY A 24 -9.08 -5.35 5.61
CA GLY A 24 -9.81 -4.33 4.84
C GLY A 24 -9.07 -3.98 3.56
N HIS A 25 -9.81 -3.64 2.52
CA HIS A 25 -9.30 -3.20 1.22
C HIS A 25 -8.72 -1.78 1.24
N ALA A 26 -8.83 -1.06 2.35
CA ALA A 26 -8.24 0.25 2.54
C ALA A 26 -7.80 0.41 4.00
N LEU A 27 -6.49 0.60 4.20
CA LEU A 27 -5.90 0.82 5.53
C LEU A 27 -5.46 2.27 5.69
N LEU A 28 -5.94 2.93 6.74
CA LEU A 28 -5.47 4.25 7.13
C LEU A 28 -4.46 4.14 8.28
N ILE A 29 -3.19 4.45 8.02
CA ILE A 29 -2.14 4.48 9.03
C ILE A 29 -1.92 5.92 9.48
N HIS A 30 -2.30 6.24 10.72
CA HIS A 30 -2.20 7.59 11.29
C HIS A 30 -1.36 7.60 12.59
N GLY A 31 -0.95 8.79 13.04
CA GLY A 31 -0.07 8.97 14.21
C GLY A 31 0.89 10.15 14.05
N ALA A 32 1.68 10.44 15.09
CA ALA A 32 2.60 11.58 15.10
C ALA A 32 3.71 11.49 14.03
N ALA A 33 4.31 12.62 13.67
CA ALA A 33 5.53 12.64 12.85
C ALA A 33 6.65 11.87 13.59
N GLY A 34 7.47 11.12 12.86
CA GLY A 34 8.53 10.30 13.44
C GLY A 34 8.09 8.97 14.08
N SER A 35 6.79 8.66 14.16
CA SER A 35 6.32 7.39 14.77
C SER A 35 6.61 6.13 13.94
N GLY A 36 7.17 6.26 12.73
CA GLY A 36 7.49 5.11 11.87
C GLY A 36 6.35 4.65 10.94
N LYS A 37 5.27 5.45 10.78
CA LYS A 37 4.11 5.10 9.92
C LYS A 37 4.50 4.70 8.50
N ARG A 38 5.46 5.41 7.89
CA ARG A 38 5.94 5.11 6.54
C ARG A 38 6.63 3.74 6.50
N ALA A 39 7.49 3.46 7.46
CA ALA A 39 8.16 2.15 7.56
C ALA A 39 7.15 1.01 7.76
N LEU A 40 6.11 1.22 8.58
CA LEU A 40 5.01 0.26 8.74
C LEU A 40 4.25 0.05 7.42
N ALA A 41 3.88 1.13 6.74
CA ALA A 41 3.17 1.06 5.45
C ALA A 41 3.99 0.31 4.39
N GLU A 42 5.29 0.62 4.26
CA GLU A 42 6.20 -0.06 3.33
C GLU A 42 6.39 -1.54 3.68
N ALA A 43 6.46 -1.90 4.97
CA ALA A 43 6.53 -3.30 5.41
C ALA A 43 5.24 -4.07 5.08
N ILE A 44 4.07 -3.45 5.29
CA ILE A 44 2.77 -4.02 4.93
C ILE A 44 2.70 -4.27 3.42
N VAL A 45 3.02 -3.27 2.61
CA VAL A 45 3.07 -3.41 1.15
C VAL A 45 4.01 -4.53 0.74
N ALA A 46 5.24 -4.56 1.27
CA ALA A 46 6.21 -5.59 0.97
C ALA A 46 5.67 -7.00 1.29
N ARG A 47 4.95 -7.15 2.40
CA ARG A 47 4.33 -8.44 2.76
C ARG A 47 3.16 -8.82 1.86
N LEU A 48 2.33 -7.86 1.47
CA LEU A 48 1.17 -8.08 0.60
C LEU A 48 1.55 -8.48 -0.82
N VAL A 49 2.65 -7.94 -1.35
CA VAL A 49 3.14 -8.33 -2.68
C VAL A 49 3.97 -9.62 -2.64
N CYS A 50 4.61 -9.94 -1.50
CA CYS A 50 5.45 -11.12 -1.33
C CYS A 50 4.68 -12.44 -1.56
N THR A 51 5.24 -13.32 -2.38
CA THR A 51 4.71 -14.66 -2.66
C THR A 51 5.32 -15.76 -1.79
N GLY A 52 6.29 -15.42 -0.95
CA GLY A 52 6.89 -16.34 0.02
C GLY A 52 6.07 -16.44 1.30
N ASP A 53 6.32 -17.49 2.05
CA ASP A 53 5.72 -17.72 3.36
C ASP A 53 6.43 -16.93 4.47
N GLY A 54 5.74 -16.79 5.60
CA GLY A 54 6.24 -16.11 6.79
C GLY A 54 5.45 -14.87 7.15
N GLU A 55 5.82 -14.31 8.31
CA GLU A 55 5.18 -13.11 8.84
C GLU A 55 5.59 -11.86 8.04
N PHE A 56 6.88 -11.78 7.67
CA PHE A 56 7.45 -10.69 6.89
C PHE A 56 7.65 -11.07 5.41
N ALA A 57 7.85 -10.05 4.56
CA ALA A 57 8.29 -10.28 3.19
C ALA A 57 9.62 -11.03 3.16
N CYS A 58 9.69 -12.13 2.41
CA CYS A 58 10.87 -13.01 2.40
C CYS A 58 12.14 -12.37 1.83
N GLY A 59 12.02 -11.26 1.07
CA GLY A 59 13.14 -10.55 0.45
C GLY A 59 13.80 -11.26 -0.74
N ALA A 60 13.54 -12.56 -0.92
CA ALA A 60 14.22 -13.39 -1.92
C ALA A 60 13.34 -13.82 -3.10
N CYS A 61 12.00 -13.77 -3.00
CA CYS A 61 11.14 -14.18 -4.12
C CYS A 61 11.18 -13.17 -5.29
N ARG A 62 10.73 -13.58 -6.48
CA ARG A 62 10.70 -12.71 -7.67
C ARG A 62 9.94 -11.42 -7.42
N SER A 63 8.79 -11.51 -6.75
CA SER A 63 7.98 -10.35 -6.36
C SER A 63 8.76 -9.40 -5.43
N CYS A 64 9.38 -9.91 -4.36
CA CYS A 64 10.21 -9.08 -3.47
C CYS A 64 11.36 -8.38 -4.21
N ARG A 65 12.01 -9.05 -5.16
CA ARG A 65 13.07 -8.43 -5.98
C ARG A 65 12.54 -7.31 -6.88
N LEU A 66 11.40 -7.53 -7.52
CA LEU A 66 10.73 -6.50 -8.33
C LEU A 66 10.33 -5.30 -7.48
N PHE A 67 9.77 -5.55 -6.29
CA PHE A 67 9.40 -4.50 -5.34
C PHE A 67 10.62 -3.70 -4.87
N ALA A 68 11.72 -4.38 -4.50
CA ALA A 68 12.96 -3.73 -4.10
C ALA A 68 13.58 -2.86 -5.22
N SER A 69 13.39 -3.23 -6.48
CA SER A 69 13.84 -2.45 -7.64
C SER A 69 12.90 -1.31 -8.05
N GLY A 70 11.71 -1.19 -7.42
CA GLY A 70 10.69 -0.21 -7.80
C GLY A 70 9.88 -0.58 -9.06
N ALA A 71 10.08 -1.77 -9.62
CA ALA A 71 9.49 -2.22 -10.89
C ALA A 71 8.34 -3.23 -10.72
N HIS A 72 7.69 -3.27 -9.54
CA HIS A 72 6.63 -4.24 -9.28
C HIS A 72 5.30 -3.83 -9.95
N PRO A 73 4.75 -4.62 -10.89
CA PRO A 73 3.59 -4.21 -11.70
C PRO A 73 2.27 -4.21 -10.93
N ASP A 74 2.21 -4.90 -9.79
CA ASP A 74 1.03 -4.91 -8.90
C ASP A 74 1.19 -3.98 -7.70
N PHE A 75 2.22 -3.13 -7.68
CA PHE A 75 2.38 -2.08 -6.68
C PHE A 75 2.33 -0.72 -7.36
N THR A 76 1.60 0.23 -6.80
CA THR A 76 1.64 1.63 -7.24
C THR A 76 1.72 2.55 -6.03
N ARG A 77 2.65 3.50 -6.09
CA ARG A 77 2.79 4.56 -5.10
C ARG A 77 2.39 5.88 -5.73
N ILE A 78 1.59 6.67 -5.02
CA ILE A 78 1.37 8.07 -5.37
C ILE A 78 1.85 8.97 -4.23
N GLU A 79 2.67 9.93 -4.61
CA GLU A 79 3.23 10.97 -3.75
C GLU A 79 3.17 12.30 -4.53
N PRO A 80 3.29 13.47 -3.89
CA PRO A 80 3.37 14.73 -4.63
C PRO A 80 4.50 14.68 -5.67
N GLU A 81 4.23 15.20 -6.86
CA GLU A 81 5.26 15.34 -7.90
C GLU A 81 6.41 16.24 -7.40
N GLU A 82 7.59 16.08 -7.97
CA GLU A 82 8.77 16.86 -7.58
C GLU A 82 8.50 18.37 -7.66
N GLY A 83 8.82 19.08 -6.58
CA GLY A 83 8.54 20.52 -6.44
C GLY A 83 7.06 20.87 -6.21
N LYS A 84 6.18 19.89 -5.97
CA LYS A 84 4.77 20.10 -5.59
C LYS A 84 4.53 19.65 -4.14
N HIS A 85 3.50 20.22 -3.55
CA HIS A 85 3.02 19.88 -2.19
C HIS A 85 1.58 19.38 -2.19
N VAL A 86 1.14 18.78 -3.31
CA VAL A 86 -0.24 18.31 -3.48
C VAL A 86 -0.27 17.07 -4.37
N ILE A 87 -1.10 16.09 -4.01
CA ILE A 87 -1.48 14.96 -4.85
C ILE A 87 -2.74 15.39 -5.62
N ARG A 88 -2.63 15.42 -6.95
CA ARG A 88 -3.68 15.92 -7.85
C ARG A 88 -4.63 14.81 -8.30
N VAL A 89 -5.79 15.20 -8.81
CA VAL A 89 -6.84 14.28 -9.26
C VAL A 89 -6.36 13.33 -10.35
N ASP A 90 -5.46 13.77 -11.23
CA ASP A 90 -4.95 12.94 -12.31
C ASP A 90 -4.09 11.78 -11.79
N GLN A 91 -3.31 11.99 -10.72
CA GLN A 91 -2.55 10.93 -10.05
C GLN A 91 -3.48 9.89 -9.42
N ALA A 92 -4.59 10.34 -8.80
CA ALA A 92 -5.60 9.45 -8.25
C ALA A 92 -6.31 8.63 -9.35
N ARG A 93 -6.61 9.25 -10.49
CA ARG A 93 -7.22 8.56 -11.65
C ARG A 93 -6.27 7.54 -12.26
N GLU A 94 -4.98 7.87 -12.38
CA GLU A 94 -3.98 6.91 -12.86
C GLU A 94 -3.84 5.72 -11.90
N LEU A 95 -3.84 5.98 -10.59
CA LEU A 95 -3.84 4.92 -9.58
C LEU A 95 -5.04 3.97 -9.78
N LEU A 96 -6.25 4.51 -9.92
CA LEU A 96 -7.46 3.71 -10.15
C LEU A 96 -7.39 2.88 -11.43
N ALA A 97 -6.87 3.47 -12.51
CA ALA A 97 -6.69 2.75 -13.77
C ALA A 97 -5.73 1.55 -13.61
N ARG A 98 -4.65 1.71 -12.82
CA ARG A 98 -3.72 0.61 -12.53
C ARG A 98 -4.33 -0.46 -11.63
N LEU A 99 -5.12 -0.07 -10.62
CA LEU A 99 -5.81 -0.99 -9.72
C LEU A 99 -6.88 -1.84 -10.44
N ALA A 100 -7.50 -1.30 -11.50
CA ALA A 100 -8.49 -2.00 -12.30
C ALA A 100 -7.90 -3.13 -13.17
N LEU A 101 -6.59 -3.16 -13.40
CA LEU A 101 -5.93 -4.23 -14.15
C LEU A 101 -5.86 -5.53 -13.32
N THR A 102 -5.72 -6.67 -13.99
CA THR A 102 -5.49 -7.97 -13.32
C THR A 102 -4.12 -8.02 -12.66
N THR A 103 -3.98 -8.85 -11.62
CA THR A 103 -2.68 -9.08 -10.98
C THR A 103 -1.73 -9.82 -11.94
N SER A 104 -0.43 -9.58 -11.80
CA SER A 104 0.61 -10.19 -12.65
C SER A 104 1.48 -11.19 -11.88
N PHE A 105 1.94 -10.82 -10.68
CA PHE A 105 2.89 -11.60 -9.89
C PHE A 105 2.46 -11.80 -8.43
N SER A 106 1.56 -10.98 -7.89
CA SER A 106 1.02 -11.12 -6.54
C SER A 106 -0.45 -11.53 -6.55
N ASN A 107 -0.95 -11.96 -5.39
CA ASN A 107 -2.38 -12.27 -5.21
C ASN A 107 -3.24 -11.00 -5.08
N ARG A 108 -2.61 -9.83 -4.95
CA ARG A 108 -3.25 -8.53 -4.71
C ARG A 108 -2.58 -7.43 -5.52
N LYS A 109 -3.33 -6.41 -5.95
CA LYS A 109 -2.78 -5.12 -6.35
C LYS A 109 -2.78 -4.19 -5.17
N VAL A 110 -1.64 -3.58 -4.89
CA VAL A 110 -1.42 -2.78 -3.68
C VAL A 110 -1.13 -1.34 -4.05
N ALA A 111 -1.89 -0.41 -3.49
CA ALA A 111 -1.67 1.01 -3.59
C ALA A 111 -1.04 1.58 -2.32
N LEU A 112 -0.16 2.57 -2.45
CA LEU A 112 0.33 3.36 -1.32
C LEU A 112 0.22 4.85 -1.64
N ILE A 113 -0.65 5.55 -0.90
CA ILE A 113 -0.85 6.99 -1.00
C ILE A 113 -0.08 7.64 0.15
N VAL A 114 1.00 8.35 -0.14
CA VAL A 114 1.87 8.92 0.90
C VAL A 114 2.34 10.32 0.54
N PRO A 115 2.17 11.32 1.42
CA PRO A 115 1.24 11.36 2.57
C PRO A 115 -0.22 11.62 2.11
N ALA A 116 -1.20 10.99 2.76
CA ALA A 116 -2.61 11.05 2.34
C ALA A 116 -3.23 12.45 2.51
N GLU A 117 -2.78 13.22 3.50
CA GLU A 117 -3.23 14.59 3.78
C GLU A 117 -2.86 15.60 2.68
N LEU A 118 -1.94 15.24 1.78
CA LEU A 118 -1.59 16.09 0.64
C LEU A 118 -2.50 15.87 -0.58
N MET A 119 -3.48 14.97 -0.51
CA MET A 119 -4.52 14.90 -1.52
C MET A 119 -5.37 16.17 -1.53
N ASN A 120 -5.56 16.77 -2.70
CA ASN A 120 -6.60 17.78 -2.83
C ASN A 120 -8.00 17.14 -2.79
N LYS A 121 -9.04 17.97 -2.60
CA LYS A 121 -10.43 17.50 -2.53
C LYS A 121 -10.85 16.66 -3.74
N ASN A 122 -10.40 17.04 -4.94
CA ASN A 122 -10.74 16.32 -6.17
C ASN A 122 -10.09 14.94 -6.23
N ALA A 123 -8.84 14.80 -5.78
CA ALA A 123 -8.13 13.53 -5.68
C ALA A 123 -8.79 12.60 -4.67
N ALA A 124 -9.11 13.10 -3.47
CA ALA A 124 -9.82 12.33 -2.45
C ALA A 124 -11.20 11.85 -2.95
N ASN A 125 -11.98 12.74 -3.57
CA ASN A 125 -13.30 12.39 -4.09
C ASN A 125 -13.25 11.36 -5.23
N ALA A 126 -12.20 11.40 -6.06
CA ALA A 126 -12.05 10.43 -7.14
C ALA A 126 -11.89 9.00 -6.62
N LEU A 127 -11.31 8.82 -5.42
CA LEU A 127 -11.08 7.51 -4.82
C LEU A 127 -12.33 6.94 -4.11
N LEU A 128 -13.31 7.77 -3.74
CA LEU A 128 -14.45 7.36 -2.90
C LEU A 128 -15.19 6.14 -3.43
N LYS A 129 -15.54 6.14 -4.72
CA LYS A 129 -16.25 5.01 -5.33
C LYS A 129 -15.47 3.69 -5.20
N ASN A 130 -14.15 3.73 -5.33
CA ASN A 130 -13.31 2.54 -5.21
C ASN A 130 -13.11 2.10 -3.75
N LEU A 131 -13.09 3.07 -2.83
CA LEU A 131 -13.10 2.79 -1.40
C LEU A 131 -14.43 2.23 -0.91
N GLU A 132 -15.53 2.51 -1.60
CA GLU A 132 -16.85 1.92 -1.32
C GLU A 132 -17.01 0.53 -1.98
N GLU A 133 -16.53 0.39 -3.22
CA GLU A 133 -16.67 -0.81 -4.05
C GLU A 133 -15.32 -1.20 -4.69
N PRO A 134 -14.40 -1.85 -3.94
CA PRO A 134 -13.07 -2.19 -4.45
C PRO A 134 -13.13 -3.36 -5.46
N PRO A 135 -12.21 -3.39 -6.45
CA PRO A 135 -11.89 -4.61 -7.16
C PRO A 135 -11.46 -5.68 -6.15
N GLY A 136 -11.94 -6.92 -6.26
CA GLY A 136 -11.73 -7.96 -5.23
C GLY A 136 -10.27 -8.29 -4.90
N HIS A 137 -9.31 -7.85 -5.72
CA HIS A 137 -7.87 -8.02 -5.52
C HIS A 137 -7.13 -6.74 -5.09
N ALA A 138 -7.80 -5.59 -4.96
CA ALA A 138 -7.18 -4.31 -4.66
C ALA A 138 -7.11 -4.03 -3.14
N VAL A 139 -5.96 -3.54 -2.68
CA VAL A 139 -5.69 -3.13 -1.29
C VAL A 139 -4.89 -1.83 -1.25
#